data_AF-A0A2H0IQZ0-F1
#
_entry.id   AF-A0A2H0IQZ0-F1
#
_cell.length_a   1.000
_cell.length_b   1.000
_cell.length_c   1.000
_cell.angle_alpha   90.00
_cell.angle_beta   90.00
_cell.angle_gamma   90.00
#
_symmetry.space_group_name_H-M   'P 1'
#
loop_
_entity.id
_entity.type
_entity.pdbx_description
1 polymer ?
#
loop_
_entity_poly.entity_id
_entity_poly.type
_entity_poly.pdbx_seq_one_letter_code
_entity_poly.pdbx_strand_id
1 'polypeptide(L)'
;MLDNCSLRSIGKIASIVLVSVCLIFSCASDEEVSEEDKEELKIEFVELNSPDEILLINDSLVKPILYSRIMGIDTLPIDQKKEKFIAAVLPAILVAKHRIKQKRTKVRELLEKKDWTAQDSTFYLSLCEEYKTDVSSVLLNRMMVHPNSIILAQAIIESGWGSSRVFQEANNMFGIWSYSAKEPRIAAKYKRAQETIYLRKYHDFSESIQDYFKTVARTNAYREFRMARLETDDPFSLIKHLWRYSERGEEYVIQLSSMIRFNKLTQYDDYRIDPSYFQTADNY
;
A
#
# COMPACT_ATOMS: atom_id res chain seq x y z
N MET A 1 -53.30 -33.28 8.12
CA MET A 1 -52.28 -33.29 9.20
C MET A 1 -52.21 -31.90 9.76
N LEU A 2 -53.09 -31.62 10.72
CA LEU A 2 -53.21 -30.33 11.42
C LEU A 2 -53.63 -30.61 12.86
N ASP A 3 -53.04 -29.82 13.74
CA ASP A 3 -53.53 -29.35 15.04
C ASP A 3 -53.86 -30.35 16.15
N ASN A 4 -53.01 -30.32 17.20
CA ASN A 4 -53.43 -29.95 18.56
C ASN A 4 -52.27 -30.19 19.55
N CYS A 5 -51.84 -29.17 20.30
CA CYS A 5 -51.86 -29.30 21.75
C CYS A 5 -51.73 -27.94 22.47
N SER A 6 -52.67 -27.75 23.38
CA SER A 6 -52.93 -26.57 24.19
C SER A 6 -52.16 -26.57 25.51
N LEU A 7 -51.63 -25.40 25.85
CA LEU A 7 -51.50 -24.75 27.17
C LEU A 7 -51.98 -25.47 28.45
N ARG A 8 -51.12 -25.40 29.49
CA ARG A 8 -51.34 -25.13 30.93
C ARG A 8 -49.97 -25.25 31.64
N SER A 9 -49.56 -24.59 32.71
CA SER A 9 -49.87 -23.36 33.46
C SER A 9 -48.90 -23.33 34.66
N ILE A 10 -48.57 -22.14 35.21
CA ILE A 10 -48.05 -21.84 36.57
C ILE A 10 -46.54 -22.05 36.86
N GLY A 11 -45.81 -20.92 36.82
CA GLY A 11 -45.31 -20.21 38.01
C GLY A 11 -44.31 -20.91 38.95
N LYS A 12 -43.03 -20.53 38.85
CA LYS A 12 -42.11 -20.35 39.99
C LYS A 12 -41.15 -19.19 39.70
N ILE A 13 -41.21 -18.18 40.56
CA ILE A 13 -40.26 -17.06 40.65
C ILE A 13 -38.98 -17.61 41.27
N ALA A 14 -37.88 -17.55 40.53
CA ALA A 14 -36.53 -17.78 41.07
C ALA A 14 -35.70 -16.53 40.79
N SER A 15 -35.32 -15.83 41.85
CA SER A 15 -34.43 -14.67 41.82
C SER A 15 -33.07 -15.07 41.25
N ILE A 16 -32.75 -14.59 40.05
CA ILE A 16 -31.41 -14.66 39.48
C ILE A 16 -30.72 -13.34 39.77
N VAL A 17 -29.75 -13.39 40.69
CA VAL A 17 -28.77 -12.32 40.90
C VAL A 17 -27.88 -12.29 39.65
N LEU A 18 -28.09 -11.29 38.79
CA LEU A 18 -27.22 -11.05 37.64
C LEU A 18 -25.96 -10.32 38.14
N VAL A 19 -24.90 -11.09 38.41
CA VAL A 19 -23.57 -10.54 38.61
C VAL A 19 -23.04 -10.17 37.21
N SER A 20 -23.15 -8.90 36.84
CA SER A 20 -22.51 -8.36 35.64
C SER A 20 -20.99 -8.38 35.81
N VAL A 21 -20.35 -9.43 35.29
CA VAL A 21 -18.90 -9.50 35.11
C VAL A 21 -18.53 -8.99 33.71
N CYS A 22 -17.56 -8.07 33.70
CA CYS A 22 -16.86 -7.44 32.59
C CYS A 22 -16.85 -8.17 31.24
N LEU A 23 -17.08 -7.39 30.18
CA LEU A 23 -16.26 -7.47 28.96
C LEU A 23 -15.79 -6.06 28.60
N ILE A 24 -14.59 -5.74 29.08
CA ILE A 24 -13.75 -4.68 28.52
C ILE A 24 -13.11 -5.30 27.27
N PHE A 25 -13.67 -4.99 26.11
CA PHE A 25 -13.14 -5.17 24.76
C PHE A 25 -13.70 -3.97 24.01
N SER A 26 -12.97 -3.17 23.24
CA SER A 26 -11.61 -3.20 22.73
C SER A 26 -11.32 -1.74 22.41
N CYS A 27 -10.14 -1.23 22.76
CA CYS A 27 -9.69 0.05 22.24
C CYS A 27 -9.39 -0.15 20.74
N ALA A 28 -10.41 0.05 19.89
CA ALA A 28 -10.17 0.45 18.53
C ALA A 28 -10.00 1.96 18.60
N SER A 29 -8.81 2.45 18.29
CA SER A 29 -8.62 3.87 18.01
C SER A 29 -9.52 4.22 16.84
N ASP A 30 -10.58 4.98 17.11
CA ASP A 30 -11.33 5.68 16.09
C ASP A 30 -10.33 6.57 15.32
N GLU A 31 -9.93 6.14 14.12
CA GLU A 31 -9.35 7.05 13.14
C GLU A 31 -10.46 8.04 12.78
N GLU A 32 -10.52 9.19 13.48
CA GLU A 32 -11.33 10.33 13.06
C GLU A 32 -11.03 10.62 11.58
N VAL A 33 -12.07 10.55 10.75
CA VAL A 33 -11.99 10.90 9.32
C VAL A 33 -11.71 12.40 9.25
N SER A 34 -10.44 12.76 9.07
CA SER A 34 -10.02 14.16 8.92
C SER A 34 -10.58 14.74 7.63
N GLU A 35 -10.91 16.04 7.63
CA GLU A 35 -11.42 16.77 6.45
C GLU A 35 -10.49 16.72 5.21
N GLU A 36 -9.23 16.29 5.37
CA GLU A 36 -8.28 15.98 4.28
C GLU A 36 -8.84 15.02 3.22
N ASP A 37 -9.83 14.18 3.54
CA ASP A 37 -10.34 13.16 2.61
C ASP A 37 -11.26 13.71 1.49
N LYS A 38 -11.63 15.01 1.53
CA LYS A 38 -12.42 15.68 0.47
C LYS A 38 -11.60 16.55 -0.48
N GLU A 39 -10.30 16.66 -0.26
CA GLU A 39 -9.43 17.54 -1.04
C GLU A 39 -8.76 16.78 -2.19
N GLU A 40 -8.72 17.40 -3.36
CA GLU A 40 -8.04 16.85 -4.53
C GLU A 40 -6.54 17.15 -4.42
N LEU A 41 -5.72 16.10 -4.50
CA LEU A 41 -4.27 16.21 -4.49
C LEU A 41 -3.75 16.70 -5.85
N LYS A 42 -3.17 17.89 -5.88
CA LYS A 42 -2.45 18.40 -7.05
C LYS A 42 -1.08 17.73 -7.17
N ILE A 43 -0.92 16.86 -8.16
CA ILE A 43 0.33 16.16 -8.45
C ILE A 43 1.10 16.89 -9.56
N GLU A 44 2.38 17.12 -9.36
CA GLU A 44 3.28 17.66 -10.40
C GLU A 44 3.93 16.49 -11.16
N PHE A 45 3.76 16.44 -12.49
CA PHE A 45 4.42 15.44 -13.34
C PHE A 45 5.62 16.06 -14.04
N VAL A 46 6.79 15.45 -13.89
CA VAL A 46 8.06 15.98 -14.41
C VAL A 46 8.72 14.94 -15.31
N GLU A 47 9.06 15.36 -16.54
CA GLU A 47 9.98 14.62 -17.39
C GLU A 47 11.40 15.11 -17.14
N LEU A 48 12.33 14.18 -16.90
CA LEU A 48 13.71 14.50 -16.59
C LEU A 48 14.61 14.30 -17.81
N ASN A 49 15.56 15.22 -18.00
CA ASN A 49 16.67 15.00 -18.93
C ASN A 49 17.86 14.35 -18.22
N SER A 50 18.06 14.67 -16.94
CA SER A 50 19.13 14.13 -16.09
C SER A 50 18.61 13.84 -14.67
N PRO A 51 19.12 12.80 -13.97
CA PRO A 51 18.88 12.60 -12.54
C PRO A 51 19.25 13.81 -11.68
N ASP A 52 20.17 14.68 -12.13
CA ASP A 52 20.55 15.87 -11.37
C ASP A 52 19.38 16.84 -11.13
N GLU A 53 18.38 16.82 -12.02
CA GLU A 53 17.17 17.66 -11.94
C GLU A 53 16.19 17.20 -10.83
N ILE A 54 16.38 16.01 -10.26
CA ILE A 54 15.52 15.53 -9.16
C ILE A 54 15.67 16.45 -7.95
N LEU A 55 14.56 17.04 -7.51
CA LEU A 55 14.54 17.91 -6.34
C LEU A 55 14.72 17.09 -5.06
N LEU A 56 15.71 17.47 -4.24
CA LEU A 56 15.96 16.84 -2.95
C LEU A 56 14.86 17.20 -1.94
N ILE A 57 14.68 16.30 -0.98
CA ILE A 57 13.71 16.47 0.11
C ILE A 57 14.43 17.06 1.31
N ASN A 58 14.00 18.25 1.73
CA ASN A 58 14.70 19.02 2.78
C ASN A 58 13.98 19.03 4.13
N ASP A 59 12.70 18.63 4.16
CA ASP A 59 11.90 18.50 5.38
C ASP A 59 10.84 17.38 5.22
N SER A 60 10.02 17.17 6.25
CA SER A 60 9.02 16.10 6.30
C SER A 60 7.74 16.39 5.50
N LEU A 61 7.57 17.59 4.93
CA LEU A 61 6.47 18.00 4.07
C LEU A 61 6.91 17.90 2.61
N VAL A 62 6.45 16.86 1.94
CA VAL A 62 6.97 16.45 0.64
C VAL A 62 6.08 16.98 -0.48
N LYS A 63 6.69 17.65 -1.45
CA LYS A 63 6.02 18.00 -2.71
C LYS A 63 5.65 16.73 -3.49
N PRO A 64 4.41 16.55 -3.95
CA PRO A 64 3.96 15.35 -4.65
C PRO A 64 4.39 15.37 -6.13
N ILE A 65 5.71 15.28 -6.36
CA ILE A 65 6.31 15.26 -7.71
C ILE A 65 6.45 13.80 -8.17
N LEU A 66 5.93 13.49 -9.36
CA LEU A 66 6.11 12.20 -10.02
C LEU A 66 6.99 12.37 -11.26
N TYR A 67 8.13 11.69 -11.25
CA TYR A 67 9.04 11.67 -12.38
C TYR A 67 8.64 10.55 -13.36
N SER A 68 8.60 10.87 -14.65
CA SER A 68 8.17 9.91 -15.66
C SER A 68 9.19 8.80 -15.89
N ARG A 69 10.49 9.08 -15.92
CA ARG A 69 11.59 8.10 -15.99
C ARG A 69 12.87 8.69 -15.42
N ILE A 70 13.73 7.84 -14.86
CA ILE A 70 15.03 8.26 -14.30
C ILE A 70 16.16 7.47 -14.94
N MET A 71 16.63 7.96 -16.09
CA MET A 71 17.76 7.36 -16.81
C MET A 71 19.09 7.86 -16.25
N GLY A 72 20.08 6.99 -16.12
CA GLY A 72 21.45 7.36 -15.74
C GLY A 72 21.68 7.52 -14.24
N ILE A 73 20.70 7.18 -13.38
CA ILE A 73 20.89 7.23 -11.92
C ILE A 73 22.02 6.29 -11.44
N ASP A 74 22.33 5.24 -12.20
CA ASP A 74 23.40 4.29 -11.92
C ASP A 74 24.81 4.87 -12.11
N THR A 75 24.94 5.95 -12.88
CA THR A 75 26.25 6.58 -13.16
C THR A 75 26.62 7.65 -12.13
N LEU A 76 25.68 8.07 -11.28
CA LEU A 76 25.93 9.03 -10.22
C LEU A 76 26.89 8.46 -9.15
N PRO A 77 27.68 9.33 -8.48
CA PRO A 77 28.39 8.98 -7.26
C PRO A 77 27.45 8.33 -6.22
N ILE A 78 27.97 7.40 -5.43
CA ILE A 78 27.16 6.55 -4.53
C ILE A 78 26.25 7.38 -3.62
N ASP A 79 26.78 8.43 -3.00
CA ASP A 79 26.00 9.25 -2.04
C ASP A 79 24.89 10.03 -2.75
N GLN A 80 25.21 10.67 -3.88
CA GLN A 80 24.23 11.37 -4.70
C GLN A 80 23.16 10.41 -5.24
N LYS A 81 23.55 9.22 -5.69
CA LYS A 81 22.62 8.18 -6.15
C LYS A 81 21.60 7.84 -5.08
N LYS A 82 22.04 7.65 -3.83
CA LYS A 82 21.15 7.32 -2.72
C LYS A 82 20.17 8.46 -2.42
N GLU A 83 20.66 9.69 -2.34
CA GLU A 83 19.83 10.88 -2.11
C GLU A 83 18.78 11.05 -3.21
N LYS A 84 19.21 10.99 -4.47
CA LYS A 84 18.34 11.14 -5.65
C LYS A 84 17.32 10.01 -5.75
N PHE A 85 17.71 8.78 -5.40
CA PHE A 85 16.79 7.65 -5.32
C PHE A 85 15.68 7.90 -4.30
N ILE A 86 16.03 8.27 -3.06
CA ILE A 86 15.02 8.57 -2.03
C ILE A 86 14.14 9.74 -2.45
N ALA A 87 14.75 10.81 -2.98
CA ALA A 87 14.06 12.02 -3.41
C ALA A 87 13.05 11.78 -4.54
N ALA A 88 13.29 10.78 -5.39
CA ALA A 88 12.35 10.37 -6.43
C ALA A 88 11.29 9.36 -5.95
N VAL A 89 11.66 8.44 -5.06
CA VAL A 89 10.79 7.32 -4.67
C VAL A 89 9.84 7.71 -3.53
N LEU A 90 10.28 8.53 -2.56
CA LEU A 90 9.43 8.89 -1.41
C LEU A 90 8.15 9.66 -1.82
N PRO A 91 8.19 10.69 -2.69
CA PRO A 91 6.97 11.34 -3.15
C PRO A 91 6.02 10.36 -3.84
N ALA A 92 6.55 9.44 -4.66
CA ALA A 92 5.76 8.41 -5.32
C ALA A 92 5.11 7.42 -4.33
N ILE A 93 5.79 7.08 -3.22
CA ILE A 93 5.21 6.29 -2.13
C ILE A 93 4.05 7.03 -1.48
N LEU A 94 4.23 8.31 -1.16
CA LEU A 94 3.21 9.11 -0.49
C LEU A 94 1.97 9.27 -1.37
N VAL A 95 2.15 9.56 -2.66
CA VAL A 95 1.05 9.64 -3.65
C VAL A 95 0.33 8.29 -3.79
N ALA A 96 1.06 7.18 -3.91
CA ALA A 96 0.46 5.85 -4.02
C ALA A 96 -0.35 5.49 -2.76
N LYS A 97 0.20 5.76 -1.58
CA LYS A 97 -0.48 5.54 -0.29
C LYS A 97 -1.72 6.40 -0.17
N HIS A 98 -1.65 7.67 -0.56
CA HIS A 98 -2.79 8.58 -0.54
C HIS A 98 -3.94 8.07 -1.43
N ARG A 99 -3.66 7.69 -2.69
CA ARG A 99 -4.67 7.11 -3.60
C ARG A 99 -5.34 5.85 -3.04
N ILE A 100 -4.56 4.98 -2.38
CA ILE A 100 -5.10 3.78 -1.73
C ILE A 100 -5.97 4.15 -0.52
N LYS A 101 -5.52 5.09 0.30
CA LYS A 101 -6.26 5.59 1.47
C LYS A 101 -7.60 6.21 1.06
N GLN A 102 -7.63 7.09 0.06
CA GLN A 102 -8.87 7.69 -0.46
C GLN A 102 -9.88 6.62 -0.90
N LYS A 103 -9.42 5.62 -1.68
CA LYS A 103 -10.28 4.49 -2.07
C LYS A 103 -10.81 3.74 -0.85
N ARG A 104 -9.97 3.53 0.18
CA ARG A 104 -10.33 2.83 1.41
C ARG A 104 -11.35 3.63 2.24
N THR A 105 -11.17 4.94 2.40
CA THR A 105 -12.13 5.83 3.05
C THR A 105 -13.47 5.75 2.34
N LYS A 106 -13.50 5.91 1.01
CA LYS A 106 -14.74 5.79 0.23
C LYS A 106 -15.43 4.43 0.44
N VAL A 107 -14.69 3.33 0.55
CA VAL A 107 -15.29 2.03 0.89
C VAL A 107 -15.93 2.04 2.28
N ARG A 108 -15.30 2.64 3.29
CA ARG A 108 -15.89 2.73 4.64
C ARG A 108 -17.19 3.55 4.62
N GLU A 109 -17.17 4.71 3.99
CA GLU A 109 -18.35 5.57 3.84
C GLU A 109 -19.50 4.84 3.14
N LEU A 110 -19.20 4.07 2.08
CA LEU A 110 -20.20 3.25 1.39
C LEU A 110 -20.80 2.19 2.31
N LEU A 111 -20.01 1.54 3.16
CA LEU A 111 -20.51 0.50 4.07
C LEU A 111 -21.43 1.05 5.17
N GLU A 112 -21.31 2.34 5.49
CA GLU A 112 -22.20 3.04 6.44
C GLU A 112 -23.43 3.63 5.75
N LYS A 113 -23.36 3.85 4.43
CA LYS A 113 -24.44 4.39 3.62
C LYS A 113 -25.61 3.41 3.53
N LYS A 114 -26.82 3.91 3.82
CA LYS A 114 -28.06 3.11 3.78
C LYS A 114 -28.39 2.55 2.40
N ASP A 115 -28.27 3.37 1.36
CA ASP A 115 -28.67 3.03 -0.01
C ASP A 115 -27.52 3.34 -0.98
N TRP A 116 -27.18 2.38 -1.84
CA TRP A 116 -26.10 2.53 -2.83
C TRP A 116 -26.65 2.94 -4.19
N THR A 117 -25.96 3.86 -4.85
CA THR A 117 -26.18 4.15 -6.28
C THR A 117 -25.57 3.04 -7.15
N ALA A 118 -25.86 3.08 -8.45
CA ALA A 118 -25.22 2.18 -9.42
C ALA A 118 -23.69 2.42 -9.46
N GLN A 119 -23.27 3.69 -9.40
CA GLN A 119 -21.87 4.11 -9.37
C GLN A 119 -21.16 3.61 -8.11
N ASP A 120 -21.82 3.68 -6.95
CA ASP A 120 -21.29 3.13 -5.69
C ASP A 120 -21.04 1.62 -5.80
N SER A 121 -22.03 0.90 -6.35
CA SER A 121 -21.94 -0.54 -6.56
C SER A 121 -20.83 -0.91 -7.54
N THR A 122 -20.72 -0.20 -8.67
CA THR A 122 -19.64 -0.41 -9.64
C THR A 122 -18.26 -0.14 -9.03
N PHE A 123 -18.11 0.96 -8.29
CA PHE A 123 -16.87 1.28 -7.60
C PHE A 123 -16.48 0.18 -6.61
N TYR A 124 -17.38 -0.21 -5.71
CA TYR A 124 -17.11 -1.23 -4.70
C TYR A 124 -16.78 -2.59 -5.34
N LEU A 125 -17.58 -3.04 -6.32
CA LEU A 125 -17.36 -4.30 -7.02
C LEU A 125 -16.02 -4.32 -7.78
N SER A 126 -15.62 -3.19 -8.38
CA SER A 126 -14.30 -3.08 -9.02
C SER A 126 -13.16 -3.27 -8.02
N LEU A 127 -13.31 -2.79 -6.78
CA LEU A 127 -12.32 -3.00 -5.72
C LEU A 127 -12.35 -4.43 -5.19
N CYS A 128 -13.52 -5.07 -5.11
CA CYS A 128 -13.63 -6.49 -4.78
C CYS A 128 -12.89 -7.37 -5.80
N GLU A 129 -13.06 -7.09 -7.09
CA GLU A 129 -12.32 -7.77 -8.17
C GLU A 129 -10.82 -7.44 -8.08
N GLU A 130 -10.48 -6.16 -7.95
CA GLU A 130 -9.09 -5.71 -7.83
C GLU A 130 -8.41 -6.36 -6.63
N TYR A 131 -9.02 -6.43 -5.47
CA TYR A 131 -8.40 -7.01 -4.28
C TYR A 131 -8.70 -8.49 -4.09
N LYS A 132 -9.42 -9.14 -5.01
CA LYS A 132 -9.78 -10.57 -5.02
C LYS A 132 -10.55 -11.03 -3.78
N THR A 133 -11.54 -10.27 -3.34
CA THR A 133 -12.39 -10.61 -2.19
C THR A 133 -13.74 -9.89 -2.28
N ASP A 134 -14.80 -10.57 -1.85
CA ASP A 134 -16.17 -10.07 -1.71
C ASP A 134 -16.52 -9.68 -0.26
N VAL A 135 -15.67 -10.04 0.71
CA VAL A 135 -15.86 -9.74 2.14
C VAL A 135 -15.31 -8.35 2.48
N SER A 136 -16.19 -7.43 2.89
CA SER A 136 -15.84 -6.02 3.11
C SER A 136 -14.72 -5.80 4.12
N SER A 137 -14.71 -6.54 5.23
CA SER A 137 -13.66 -6.45 6.25
C SER A 137 -12.29 -6.91 5.72
N VAL A 138 -12.29 -7.94 4.88
CA VAL A 138 -11.07 -8.43 4.20
C VAL A 138 -10.61 -7.43 3.15
N LEU A 139 -11.53 -6.80 2.40
CA LEU A 139 -11.22 -5.74 1.45
C LEU A 139 -10.51 -4.57 2.16
N LEU A 140 -11.11 -4.04 3.23
CA LEU A 140 -10.55 -2.94 4.01
C LEU A 140 -9.17 -3.28 4.61
N ASN A 141 -8.98 -4.50 5.11
CA ASN A 141 -7.68 -4.97 5.57
C ASN A 141 -6.66 -5.02 4.41
N ARG A 142 -7.05 -5.57 3.26
CA ARG A 142 -6.16 -5.72 2.09
C ARG A 142 -5.67 -4.38 1.56
N MET A 143 -6.52 -3.35 1.64
CA MET A 143 -6.20 -1.96 1.26
C MET A 143 -5.32 -1.21 2.25
N MET A 144 -4.97 -1.79 3.40
CA MET A 144 -4.06 -1.11 4.33
C MET A 144 -2.66 -0.93 3.75
N VAL A 145 -2.10 0.25 3.98
CA VAL A 145 -0.71 0.60 3.68
C VAL A 145 0.18 0.24 4.86
N HIS A 146 1.50 0.36 4.71
CA HIS A 146 2.48 0.07 5.76
C HIS A 146 3.61 1.12 5.73
N PRO A 147 4.56 1.09 6.69
CA PRO A 147 5.60 2.12 6.82
C PRO A 147 6.41 2.35 5.54
N ASN A 148 6.77 3.61 5.29
CA ASN A 148 7.57 4.04 4.15
C ASN A 148 8.95 3.39 4.16
N SER A 149 9.52 3.19 5.34
CA SER A 149 10.82 2.56 5.57
C SER A 149 10.89 1.14 5.01
N ILE A 150 9.82 0.35 5.14
CA ILE A 150 9.74 -1.00 4.54
C ILE A 150 9.72 -0.90 3.01
N ILE A 151 8.87 -0.02 2.45
CA ILE A 151 8.70 0.13 1.00
C ILE A 151 9.99 0.61 0.36
N LEU A 152 10.65 1.61 0.96
CA LEU A 152 11.96 2.12 0.53
C LEU A 152 13.02 1.02 0.60
N ALA A 153 13.11 0.27 1.70
CA ALA A 153 14.08 -0.80 1.84
C ALA A 153 13.91 -1.88 0.76
N GLN A 154 12.67 -2.29 0.49
CA GLN A 154 12.38 -3.24 -0.58
C GLN A 154 12.73 -2.64 -1.95
N ALA A 155 12.28 -1.43 -2.25
CA ALA A 155 12.61 -0.77 -3.51
C ALA A 155 14.13 -0.66 -3.72
N ILE A 156 14.89 -0.35 -2.67
CA ILE A 156 16.36 -0.31 -2.70
C ILE A 156 16.94 -1.68 -3.04
N ILE A 157 16.51 -2.74 -2.34
CA ILE A 157 17.03 -4.10 -2.52
C ILE A 157 16.69 -4.62 -3.91
N GLU A 158 15.43 -4.49 -4.33
CA GLU A 158 14.93 -5.04 -5.59
C GLU A 158 15.47 -4.28 -6.83
N SER A 159 15.71 -2.97 -6.72
CA SER A 159 16.21 -2.16 -7.84
C SER A 159 17.72 -1.90 -7.81
N GLY A 160 18.40 -2.23 -6.71
CA GLY A 160 19.80 -1.88 -6.47
C GLY A 160 20.03 -0.37 -6.43
N TRP A 161 19.26 0.36 -5.63
CA TRP A 161 19.26 1.84 -5.61
C TRP A 161 18.96 2.47 -6.99
N GLY A 162 18.02 1.88 -7.73
CA GLY A 162 17.60 2.35 -9.04
C GLY A 162 18.54 1.98 -10.19
N SER A 163 19.64 1.27 -9.92
CA SER A 163 20.59 0.90 -10.97
C SER A 163 20.07 -0.17 -11.95
N SER A 164 18.99 -0.87 -11.60
CA SER A 164 18.33 -1.82 -12.51
C SER A 164 17.81 -1.13 -13.77
N ARG A 165 18.07 -1.72 -14.95
CA ARG A 165 17.48 -1.27 -16.24
C ARG A 165 15.97 -1.16 -16.16
N VAL A 166 15.33 -2.11 -15.48
CA VAL A 166 13.86 -2.20 -15.38
C VAL A 166 13.30 -1.08 -14.51
N PHE A 167 14.07 -0.61 -13.51
CA PHE A 167 13.74 0.59 -12.77
C PHE A 167 13.77 1.83 -13.68
N GLN A 168 14.86 2.01 -14.44
CA GLN A 168 15.08 3.21 -15.26
C GLN A 168 14.15 3.29 -16.48
N GLU A 169 14.00 2.19 -17.22
CA GLU A 169 13.28 2.18 -18.51
C GLU A 169 11.78 1.87 -18.38
N ALA A 170 11.39 1.20 -17.30
CA ALA A 170 10.03 0.68 -17.12
C ALA A 170 9.36 1.12 -15.82
N ASN A 171 10.01 1.96 -15.01
CA ASN A 171 9.51 2.42 -13.71
C ASN A 171 9.12 1.29 -12.76
N ASN A 172 9.69 0.10 -12.94
CA ASN A 172 9.29 -1.09 -12.20
C ASN A 172 10.37 -1.44 -11.18
N MET A 173 10.19 -0.90 -9.97
CA MET A 173 11.18 -1.00 -8.89
C MET A 173 11.16 -2.35 -8.15
N PHE A 174 10.07 -3.11 -8.27
CA PHE A 174 9.87 -4.38 -7.57
C PHE A 174 10.00 -5.60 -8.49
N GLY A 175 10.39 -5.41 -9.76
CA GLY A 175 10.54 -6.49 -10.73
C GLY A 175 9.25 -7.26 -11.03
N ILE A 176 8.09 -6.59 -11.02
CA ILE A 176 6.78 -7.23 -11.21
C ILE A 176 6.66 -7.79 -12.63
N TRP A 177 6.29 -9.06 -12.75
CA TRP A 177 6.14 -9.76 -14.02
C TRP A 177 4.89 -9.32 -14.77
N SER A 178 5.00 -9.30 -16.09
CA SER A 178 3.90 -9.09 -17.01
C SER A 178 3.45 -10.43 -17.59
N TYR A 179 2.18 -10.78 -17.38
CA TYR A 179 1.57 -12.03 -17.87
C TYR A 179 0.66 -11.81 -19.08
N SER A 180 0.41 -10.55 -19.44
CA SER A 180 -0.43 -10.19 -20.58
C SER A 180 0.37 -9.45 -21.64
N ALA A 181 0.12 -9.71 -22.92
CA ALA A 181 0.68 -8.90 -24.00
C ALA A 181 -0.04 -7.56 -24.19
N LYS A 182 -1.19 -7.37 -23.54
CA LYS A 182 -2.01 -6.15 -23.65
C LYS A 182 -1.55 -5.04 -22.70
N GLU A 183 -0.71 -5.34 -21.72
CA GLU A 183 -0.17 -4.35 -20.80
C GLU A 183 1.21 -3.85 -21.27
N PRO A 184 1.56 -2.58 -21.00
CA PRO A 184 2.91 -2.09 -21.25
C PRO A 184 3.93 -2.96 -20.51
N ARG A 185 4.96 -3.42 -21.24
CA ARG A 185 5.94 -4.36 -20.71
C ARG A 185 7.28 -4.23 -21.40
N ILE A 186 8.32 -4.70 -20.72
CA ILE A 186 9.69 -4.78 -21.23
C ILE A 186 10.21 -6.21 -21.09
N ALA A 187 11.00 -6.69 -22.06
CA ALA A 187 11.63 -8.00 -21.95
C ALA A 187 12.73 -7.99 -20.87
N ALA A 188 12.80 -9.05 -20.07
CA ALA A 188 13.94 -9.31 -19.22
C ALA A 188 15.21 -9.49 -20.08
N LYS A 189 16.38 -9.09 -19.56
CA LYS A 189 17.65 -9.27 -20.29
C LYS A 189 17.98 -10.76 -20.50
N TYR A 190 17.59 -11.61 -19.57
CA TYR A 190 17.87 -13.04 -19.57
C TYR A 190 16.60 -13.84 -19.78
N LYS A 191 16.68 -14.88 -20.62
CA LYS A 191 15.60 -15.87 -20.77
C LYS A 191 15.66 -16.87 -19.61
N ARG A 192 14.51 -17.37 -19.18
CA ARG A 192 14.45 -18.55 -18.31
C ARG A 192 14.11 -19.73 -19.22
N ALA A 193 15.08 -20.63 -19.40
CA ALA A 193 15.04 -21.64 -20.46
C ALA A 193 14.82 -20.99 -21.85
N GLN A 194 13.76 -21.38 -22.57
CA GLN A 194 13.46 -20.92 -23.93
C GLN A 194 12.45 -19.77 -23.98
N GLU A 195 11.82 -19.43 -22.85
CA GLU A 195 10.77 -18.42 -22.79
C GLU A 195 11.31 -17.04 -22.38
N THR A 196 10.79 -16.01 -23.04
CA THR A 196 11.11 -14.61 -22.69
C THR A 196 10.20 -14.18 -21.55
N ILE A 197 10.79 -13.86 -20.41
CA ILE A 197 10.06 -13.24 -19.29
C ILE A 197 9.85 -11.77 -19.62
N TYR A 198 8.63 -11.28 -19.40
CA TYR A 198 8.28 -9.87 -19.53
C TYR A 198 8.03 -9.27 -18.14
N LEU A 199 8.40 -8.02 -17.98
CA LEU A 199 8.23 -7.24 -16.75
C LEU A 199 7.30 -6.07 -17.07
N ARG A 200 6.41 -5.72 -16.13
CA ARG A 200 5.47 -4.61 -16.31
C ARG A 200 6.23 -3.31 -16.51
N LYS A 201 5.66 -2.42 -17.31
CA LYS A 201 6.09 -1.03 -17.48
C LYS A 201 5.00 -0.10 -16.98
N TYR A 202 5.41 0.90 -16.23
CA TYR A 202 4.52 1.89 -15.62
C TYR A 202 4.79 3.28 -16.16
N HIS A 203 3.81 4.17 -16.06
CA HIS A 203 3.97 5.58 -16.43
C HIS A 203 4.93 6.31 -15.48
N ASP A 204 4.81 6.02 -14.18
CA ASP A 204 5.64 6.56 -13.11
C ASP A 204 5.76 5.56 -11.96
N PHE A 205 6.60 5.89 -10.98
CA PHE A 205 6.85 5.03 -9.83
C PHE A 205 5.64 4.79 -8.92
N SER A 206 4.67 5.71 -8.86
CA SER A 206 3.50 5.57 -7.98
C SER A 206 2.60 4.42 -8.44
N GLU A 207 2.53 4.14 -9.74
CA GLU A 207 1.80 3.00 -10.29
C GLU A 207 2.48 1.65 -9.93
N SER A 208 3.81 1.59 -10.00
CA SER A 208 4.57 0.42 -9.57
C SER A 208 4.36 0.13 -8.09
N ILE A 209 4.32 1.16 -7.26
CA ILE A 209 4.06 1.04 -5.82
C ILE A 209 2.63 0.59 -5.53
N GLN A 210 1.63 1.11 -6.25
CA GLN A 210 0.25 0.60 -6.15
C GLN A 210 0.17 -0.88 -6.52
N ASP A 211 0.90 -1.33 -7.53
CA ASP A 211 0.92 -2.74 -7.95
C ASP A 211 1.66 -3.66 -6.96
N TYR A 212 2.72 -3.14 -6.34
CA TYR A 212 3.36 -3.77 -5.20
C TYR A 212 2.37 -3.97 -4.04
N PHE A 213 1.63 -2.93 -3.65
CA PHE A 213 0.61 -3.05 -2.60
C PHE A 213 -0.45 -4.09 -2.96
N LYS A 214 -0.89 -4.15 -4.22
CA LYS A 214 -1.83 -5.17 -4.69
C LYS A 214 -1.26 -6.59 -4.59
N THR A 215 0.03 -6.76 -4.89
CA THR A 215 0.71 -8.04 -4.75
C THR A 215 0.73 -8.50 -3.29
N VAL A 216 1.08 -7.60 -2.37
CA VAL A 216 1.04 -7.84 -0.92
C VAL A 216 -0.39 -8.13 -0.45
N ALA A 217 -1.37 -7.42 -0.98
CA ALA A 217 -2.79 -7.56 -0.62
C ALA A 217 -3.39 -8.92 -1.03
N ARG A 218 -3.04 -9.43 -2.22
CA ARG A 218 -3.69 -10.60 -2.83
C ARG A 218 -3.04 -11.93 -2.47
N THR A 219 -1.73 -11.94 -2.20
CA THR A 219 -0.97 -13.19 -2.11
C THR A 219 -1.07 -13.80 -0.71
N ASN A 220 -1.36 -15.11 -0.61
CA ASN A 220 -1.53 -15.77 0.69
C ASN A 220 -0.23 -15.80 1.52
N ALA A 221 0.93 -15.79 0.85
CA ALA A 221 2.24 -15.72 1.50
C ALA A 221 2.39 -14.53 2.47
N TYR A 222 1.65 -13.43 2.25
CA TYR A 222 1.72 -12.21 3.06
C TYR A 222 0.56 -12.09 4.05
N ARG A 223 -0.21 -13.16 4.29
CA ARG A 223 -1.34 -13.11 5.23
C ARG A 223 -0.91 -12.69 6.63
N GLU A 224 0.17 -13.25 7.16
CA GLU A 224 0.69 -12.90 8.49
C GLU A 224 1.12 -11.44 8.55
N PHE A 225 1.82 -10.94 7.53
CA PHE A 225 2.18 -9.53 7.43
C PHE A 225 0.95 -8.61 7.44
N ARG A 226 -0.11 -8.98 6.70
CA ARG A 226 -1.37 -8.22 6.66
C ARG A 226 -2.14 -8.23 7.98
N MET A 227 -1.97 -9.27 8.80
CA MET A 227 -2.53 -9.31 10.16
C MET A 227 -1.67 -8.49 11.12
N ALA A 228 -0.34 -8.63 11.07
CA ALA A 228 0.57 -7.91 11.95
C ALA A 228 0.44 -6.39 11.85
N ARG A 229 0.25 -5.86 10.62
CA ARG A 229 0.02 -4.41 10.40
C ARG A 229 -1.30 -3.86 10.93
N LEU A 230 -2.20 -4.71 11.43
CA LEU A 230 -3.38 -4.26 12.18
C LEU A 230 -3.02 -3.86 13.62
N GLU A 231 -1.97 -4.47 14.17
CA GLU A 231 -1.62 -4.39 15.58
C GLU A 231 -0.43 -3.47 15.84
N THR A 232 0.41 -3.22 14.82
CA THR A 232 1.60 -2.40 14.95
C THR A 232 2.02 -1.77 13.63
N ASP A 233 2.62 -0.60 13.71
CA ASP A 233 3.32 0.11 12.64
C ASP A 233 4.85 -0.02 12.76
N ASP A 234 5.38 -0.71 13.79
CA ASP A 234 6.83 -0.89 13.95
C ASP A 234 7.40 -1.70 12.76
N PRO A 235 8.25 -1.09 11.92
CA PRO A 235 8.77 -1.76 10.75
C PRO A 235 9.58 -3.01 11.10
N PHE A 236 10.27 -3.04 12.24
CA PHE A 236 11.09 -4.20 12.62
C PHE A 236 10.25 -5.39 13.08
N SER A 237 9.07 -5.16 13.65
CA SER A 237 8.10 -6.20 13.95
C SER A 237 7.43 -6.70 12.67
N LEU A 238 7.06 -5.80 11.76
CA LEU A 238 6.39 -6.15 10.52
C LEU A 238 7.24 -6.98 9.56
N ILE A 239 8.51 -6.62 9.34
CA ILE A 239 9.36 -7.30 8.35
C ILE A 239 9.63 -8.78 8.67
N LYS A 240 9.47 -9.21 9.94
CA LYS A 240 9.57 -10.62 10.34
C LYS A 240 8.58 -11.51 9.59
N HIS A 241 7.47 -10.94 9.14
CA HIS A 241 6.44 -11.66 8.37
C HIS A 241 6.65 -11.59 6.85
N LEU A 242 7.79 -11.08 6.38
CA LEU A 242 8.15 -11.00 4.96
C LEU A 242 9.16 -12.06 4.51
N TRP A 243 9.44 -13.08 5.32
CA TRP A 243 10.37 -14.15 4.95
C TRP A 243 9.98 -14.88 3.65
N ARG A 244 8.68 -14.96 3.32
CA ARG A 244 8.18 -15.54 2.04
C ARG A 244 8.24 -14.58 0.84
N TYR A 245 8.70 -13.35 1.02
CA TYR A 245 8.84 -12.40 -0.08
C TYR A 245 9.99 -12.80 -1.02
N SER A 246 11.02 -13.45 -0.48
CA SER A 246 12.19 -13.91 -1.23
C SER A 246 12.43 -15.40 -0.99
N GLU A 247 12.94 -16.10 -1.99
CA GLU A 247 13.44 -17.48 -1.86
C GLU A 247 14.55 -17.59 -0.80
N ARG A 248 15.18 -16.46 -0.43
CA ARG A 248 16.20 -16.36 0.61
C ARG A 248 15.66 -16.44 2.04
N GLY A 249 14.34 -16.41 2.25
CA GLY A 249 13.74 -16.62 3.56
C GLY A 249 14.17 -15.57 4.60
N GLU A 250 14.60 -16.05 5.77
CA GLU A 250 15.06 -15.20 6.89
C GLU A 250 16.25 -14.29 6.54
N GLU A 251 17.14 -14.71 5.63
CA GLU A 251 18.25 -13.85 5.21
C GLU A 251 17.75 -12.55 4.56
N TYR A 252 16.61 -12.61 3.86
CA TYR A 252 15.98 -11.43 3.29
C TYR A 252 15.46 -10.50 4.39
N VAL A 253 14.88 -11.05 5.45
CA VAL A 253 14.41 -10.26 6.62
C VAL A 253 15.58 -9.56 7.31
N ILE A 254 16.71 -10.27 7.49
CA ILE A 254 17.94 -9.70 8.05
C ILE A 254 18.46 -8.57 7.15
N GLN A 255 18.44 -8.76 5.84
CA GLN A 255 18.85 -7.73 4.88
C GLN A 255 17.94 -6.50 4.94
N LEU A 256 16.61 -6.68 5.00
CA LEU A 256 15.65 -5.58 5.15
C LEU A 256 15.91 -4.79 6.42
N SER A 257 16.01 -5.50 7.56
CA SER A 257 16.32 -4.88 8.84
C SER A 257 17.60 -4.06 8.80
N SER A 258 18.65 -4.59 8.15
CA SER A 258 19.94 -3.91 8.00
C SER A 258 19.82 -2.68 7.09
N MET A 259 19.08 -2.79 5.99
CA MET A 259 18.84 -1.69 5.05
C MET A 259 18.11 -0.52 5.73
N ILE A 260 17.07 -0.83 6.52
CA ILE A 260 16.31 0.16 7.29
C ILE A 260 17.20 0.84 8.32
N ARG A 261 17.95 0.08 9.13
CA ARG A 261 18.80 0.63 10.20
C ARG A 261 19.96 1.47 9.65
N PHE A 262 20.73 0.92 8.71
CA PHE A 262 21.94 1.56 8.22
C PHE A 262 21.66 2.88 7.51
N ASN A 263 20.59 2.93 6.70
CA ASN A 263 20.20 4.13 5.98
C ASN A 263 19.16 4.98 6.73
N LYS A 264 18.89 4.66 8.01
CA LYS A 264 17.97 5.39 8.89
C LYS A 264 16.60 5.61 8.25
N LEU A 265 16.05 4.60 7.56
CA LEU A 265 14.87 4.77 6.72
C LEU A 265 13.59 5.04 7.53
N THR A 266 13.58 4.71 8.83
CA THR A 266 12.43 4.99 9.72
C THR A 266 12.13 6.48 9.85
N GLN A 267 13.10 7.36 9.60
CA GLN A 267 12.85 8.81 9.60
C GLN A 267 11.78 9.20 8.56
N TYR A 268 11.65 8.44 7.47
CA TYR A 268 10.69 8.71 6.40
C TYR A 268 9.28 8.25 6.72
N ASP A 269 9.06 7.55 7.83
CA ASP A 269 7.73 7.07 8.22
C ASP A 269 6.80 8.23 8.65
N ASP A 270 7.38 9.32 9.17
CA ASP A 270 6.66 10.54 9.58
C ASP A 270 6.47 11.54 8.43
N TYR A 271 7.01 11.25 7.24
CA TYR A 271 6.90 12.15 6.08
C TYR A 271 5.50 12.07 5.49
N ARG A 272 4.97 13.24 5.13
CA ARG A 272 3.64 13.39 4.54
C ARG A 272 3.68 14.35 3.36
N ILE A 273 2.64 14.29 2.53
CA ILE A 273 2.48 15.26 1.44
C ILE A 273 2.29 16.65 2.06
N ASP A 274 2.94 17.66 1.48
CA ASP A 274 2.77 19.04 1.88
C ASP A 274 1.27 19.45 1.73
N PRO A 275 0.60 19.86 2.83
CA PRO A 275 -0.81 20.23 2.83
C PRO A 275 -1.18 21.30 1.79
N SER A 276 -0.25 22.16 1.39
CA SER A 276 -0.49 23.21 0.37
C SER A 276 -0.80 22.66 -1.03
N TYR A 277 -0.61 21.36 -1.25
CA TYR A 277 -0.93 20.67 -2.50
C TYR A 277 -2.33 20.05 -2.53
N PHE A 278 -3.07 20.14 -1.44
CA PHE A 278 -4.48 19.75 -1.42
C PHE A 278 -5.36 20.96 -1.73
N GLN A 279 -6.33 20.76 -2.61
CA GLN A 279 -7.29 21.79 -2.99
C GLN A 279 -8.68 21.34 -2.59
N THR A 280 -9.47 22.25 -2.03
CA THR A 280 -10.88 22.01 -1.79
C THR A 280 -11.52 21.71 -3.15
N ALA A 281 -12.16 20.55 -3.30
CA ALA A 281 -12.84 20.22 -4.55
C ALA A 281 -13.91 21.30 -4.80
N ASP A 282 -13.75 22.08 -5.86
CA ASP A 282 -14.76 23.05 -6.27
C ASP A 282 -16.04 22.28 -6.59
N ASN A 283 -17.07 22.46 -5.76
CA ASN A 283 -18.40 21.90 -6.00
C ASN A 283 -19.01 22.60 -7.23
N TYR A 284 -18.83 22.01 -8.42
CA TYR A 284 -19.56 22.35 -9.64
C TYR A 284 -20.74 21.41 -9.86
#